data_AF-A0A933B002-F1
#
_entry.id   AF-A0A933B002-F1
#
_cell.length_a   1.000
_cell.length_b   1.000
_cell.length_c   1.000
_cell.angle_alpha   90.00
_cell.angle_beta   90.00
_cell.angle_gamma   90.00
#
_symmetry.space_group_name_H-M   'P 1'
#
loop_
_entity.id
_entity.type
_entity.pdbx_description
1 polymer ?
#
loop_
_entity_poly.entity_id
_entity_poly.type
_entity_poly.pdbx_seq_one_letter_code
_entity_poly.pdbx_strand_id
1 'polypeptide(L)'
;MRRALLRVGMWAVSLALVCPTPLWASLTFSLDQVDFTQDGSLVVADSEWGQFNVAYDQGSSLEWINLVANPGSDPQWIVQNHPLVPSSLTGTSSFSSTSYFDLGITRGTDLSSLDVLALVTSTPLSGAPTSGSLQTVDLGEAFAIINSGVPSGFTALNPPTPIPVSFGAPFLGVETGWHTGMPNVVQEQNFCGPGAATNSLHWLNAQHNYGLTQTLEETQTELAGNMGNANTGNWDDTEVQGKLQYALEHNLPLEIHYTGGVKLPTNGNYTEPNGNGTARNDGPITWEWLQREFARGQDIELMTNTHWVVMEGFISWDDVHLFGYRDDPFQNGSATTPAQLQTINNRHVWTYFSNGRVHIGNGDEVLQAAVAESPIPEPSSLLLLGLGWLSCFGFRRTPRV
;
A
#
# COMPACT_ATOMS: atom_id res chain seq x y z
N MET A 1 64.54 -26.58 -36.81
CA MET A 1 63.16 -26.80 -36.32
C MET A 1 63.22 -27.19 -34.85
N ARG A 2 63.01 -26.24 -33.92
CA ARG A 2 62.95 -26.48 -32.47
C ARG A 2 61.50 -26.34 -32.02
N ARG A 3 60.91 -27.41 -31.49
CA ARG A 3 59.56 -27.41 -30.90
C ARG A 3 59.64 -26.83 -29.49
N ALA A 4 58.87 -25.78 -29.23
CA ALA A 4 58.66 -25.21 -27.90
C ALA A 4 57.55 -26.00 -27.19
N LEU A 5 57.85 -26.52 -26.00
CA LEU A 5 56.89 -27.13 -25.08
C LEU A 5 56.22 -26.02 -24.26
N LEU A 6 54.93 -25.82 -24.49
CA LEU A 6 54.08 -24.95 -23.67
C LEU A 6 53.71 -25.71 -22.38
N ARG A 7 54.16 -25.23 -21.22
CA ARG A 7 53.68 -25.71 -19.90
C ARG A 7 52.43 -24.95 -19.53
N VAL A 8 51.29 -25.61 -19.49
CA VAL A 8 50.05 -25.07 -18.93
C VAL A 8 50.10 -25.27 -17.41
N GLY A 9 50.23 -24.18 -16.67
CA GLY A 9 50.13 -24.18 -15.21
C GLY A 9 48.66 -24.29 -14.80
N MET A 10 48.31 -25.40 -14.16
CA MET A 10 46.99 -25.65 -13.59
C MET A 10 46.89 -24.87 -12.27
N TRP A 11 46.18 -23.75 -12.27
CA TRP A 11 45.85 -23.02 -11.04
C TRP A 11 44.66 -23.73 -10.38
N ALA A 12 44.89 -24.32 -9.21
CA ALA A 12 43.81 -24.83 -8.37
C ALA A 12 43.04 -23.64 -7.79
N VAL A 13 41.87 -23.36 -8.34
CA VAL A 13 40.89 -22.46 -7.74
C VAL A 13 40.28 -23.21 -6.56
N SER A 14 40.72 -22.90 -5.35
CA SER A 14 40.05 -23.34 -4.13
C SER A 14 38.69 -22.65 -4.06
N LEU A 15 37.65 -23.37 -4.44
CA LEU A 15 36.26 -22.99 -4.22
C LEU A 15 36.03 -23.06 -2.70
N ALA A 16 36.20 -21.95 -2.00
CA ALA A 16 35.79 -21.85 -0.61
C ALA A 16 34.26 -21.98 -0.58
N LEU A 17 33.77 -23.13 -0.11
CA LEU A 17 32.39 -23.29 0.33
C LEU A 17 32.21 -22.37 1.53
N VAL A 18 31.82 -21.12 1.26
CA VAL A 18 31.29 -20.24 2.29
C VAL A 18 30.02 -20.92 2.76
N CYS A 19 30.07 -21.52 3.95
CA CYS A 19 28.87 -22.00 4.60
C CYS A 19 27.99 -20.76 4.79
N PRO A 20 26.81 -20.66 4.16
CA PRO A 20 25.94 -19.52 4.38
C PRO A 20 25.64 -19.47 5.86
N THR A 21 26.16 -18.46 6.56
CA THR A 21 25.68 -18.15 7.91
C THR A 21 24.19 -17.90 7.74
N PRO A 22 23.32 -18.58 8.51
CA PRO A 22 21.89 -18.39 8.35
C PRO A 22 21.58 -16.90 8.52
N LEU A 23 21.15 -16.26 7.43
CA LEU A 23 20.67 -14.87 7.33
C LEU A 23 19.42 -14.60 8.19
N TRP A 24 19.13 -15.48 9.14
CA TRP A 24 17.92 -15.54 9.97
C TRP A 24 18.07 -14.78 11.29
N ALA A 25 19.27 -14.31 11.65
CA ALA A 25 19.53 -13.81 13.01
C ALA A 25 18.71 -12.56 13.39
N SER A 26 18.15 -11.84 12.41
CA SER A 26 17.39 -10.60 12.62
C SER A 26 15.94 -10.64 12.13
N LEU A 27 15.48 -11.77 11.56
CA LEU A 27 14.08 -11.90 11.11
C LEU A 27 13.25 -12.54 12.22
N THR A 28 12.20 -11.83 12.64
CA THR A 28 11.18 -12.32 13.56
C THR A 28 9.82 -12.25 12.90
N PHE A 29 8.97 -13.24 13.12
CA PHE A 29 7.59 -13.19 12.63
C PHE A 29 6.61 -13.72 13.69
N SER A 30 5.36 -13.30 13.57
CA SER A 30 4.23 -13.86 14.31
C SER A 30 3.10 -14.20 13.36
N LEU A 31 2.25 -15.11 13.81
CA LEU A 31 0.99 -15.46 13.17
C LEU A 31 -0.12 -15.15 14.17
N ASP A 32 -1.15 -14.47 13.73
CA ASP A 32 -2.32 -14.18 14.56
C ASP A 32 -3.58 -14.68 13.85
N GLN A 33 -4.54 -15.21 14.60
CA GLN A 33 -5.89 -15.43 14.10
C GLN A 33 -6.67 -14.11 14.20
N VAL A 34 -7.37 -13.73 13.13
CA VAL A 34 -8.07 -12.44 13.08
C VAL A 34 -9.50 -12.58 13.61
N ASP A 35 -9.85 -11.70 14.53
CA ASP A 35 -11.20 -11.40 14.95
C ASP A 35 -11.71 -10.15 14.24
N PHE A 36 -12.97 -10.19 13.82
CA PHE A 36 -13.59 -9.03 13.22
C PHE A 36 -14.55 -8.33 14.17
N THR A 37 -14.35 -7.02 14.28
CA THR A 37 -15.23 -6.12 15.00
C THR A 37 -16.00 -5.22 14.04
N GLN A 38 -17.15 -4.74 14.48
CA GLN A 38 -17.92 -3.71 13.79
C GLN A 38 -18.47 -2.78 14.87
N ASP A 39 -18.25 -1.48 14.71
CA ASP A 39 -18.71 -0.45 15.66
C ASP A 39 -18.32 -0.77 17.12
N GLY A 40 -17.06 -1.21 17.31
CA GLY A 40 -16.49 -1.59 18.61
C GLY A 40 -17.01 -2.92 19.18
N SER A 41 -17.88 -3.63 18.47
CA SER A 41 -18.44 -4.91 18.90
C SER A 41 -17.86 -6.07 18.09
N LEU A 42 -17.49 -7.16 18.75
CA LEU A 42 -17.07 -8.40 18.07
C LEU A 42 -18.24 -8.99 17.27
N VAL A 43 -18.04 -9.21 15.97
CA VAL A 43 -19.06 -9.75 15.06
C VAL A 43 -18.66 -11.10 14.46
N VAL A 44 -17.37 -11.36 14.30
CA VAL A 44 -16.84 -12.67 13.92
C VAL A 44 -15.64 -12.97 14.82
N ALA A 45 -15.83 -13.90 15.74
CA ALA A 45 -14.74 -14.49 16.53
C ALA A 45 -14.09 -15.64 15.77
N ASP A 46 -12.82 -15.89 16.03
CA ASP A 46 -12.04 -17.04 15.53
C ASP A 46 -12.24 -17.23 14.03
N SER A 47 -12.02 -16.16 13.26
CA SER A 47 -12.26 -16.23 11.82
C SER A 47 -11.25 -17.13 11.14
N GLU A 48 -11.56 -17.51 9.91
CA GLU A 48 -10.68 -18.26 9.03
C GLU A 48 -9.50 -17.43 8.49
N TRP A 49 -9.39 -16.15 8.88
CA TRP A 49 -8.31 -15.27 8.47
C TRP A 49 -7.10 -15.38 9.39
N GLY A 50 -5.93 -15.46 8.78
CA GLY A 50 -4.66 -15.28 9.44
C GLY A 50 -4.07 -13.91 9.17
N GLN A 51 -3.30 -13.38 10.12
CA GLN A 51 -2.44 -12.22 9.94
C GLN A 51 -0.99 -12.68 10.10
N PHE A 52 -0.17 -12.43 9.08
CA PHE A 52 1.27 -12.64 9.13
C PHE A 52 1.95 -11.31 9.38
N ASN A 53 2.70 -11.20 10.47
CA ASN A 53 3.54 -10.05 10.77
C ASN A 53 5.00 -10.46 10.71
N VAL A 54 5.83 -9.69 10.00
CA VAL A 54 7.27 -9.90 9.94
C VAL A 54 8.00 -8.61 10.25
N ALA A 55 9.02 -8.69 11.10
CA ALA A 55 9.96 -7.62 11.40
C ALA A 55 11.38 -8.13 11.13
N TYR A 56 12.19 -7.31 10.46
CA TYR A 56 13.52 -7.71 10.00
C TYR A 56 14.47 -6.51 9.86
N ASP A 57 15.76 -6.78 10.02
CA ASP A 57 16.81 -5.85 9.56
C ASP A 57 16.87 -5.91 8.03
N GLN A 58 16.76 -4.75 7.39
CA GLN A 58 16.69 -4.68 5.94
C GLN A 58 18.05 -4.95 5.30
N GLY A 59 18.05 -5.87 4.34
CA GLY A 59 19.20 -6.14 3.49
C GLY A 59 19.44 -5.08 2.42
N SER A 60 20.37 -5.38 1.52
CA SER A 60 20.70 -4.56 0.34
C SER A 60 19.94 -4.96 -0.92
N SER A 61 19.21 -6.08 -0.89
CA SER A 61 18.46 -6.62 -2.03
C SER A 61 17.05 -6.98 -1.61
N LEU A 62 16.12 -6.96 -2.57
CA LEU A 62 14.78 -7.49 -2.39
C LEU A 62 14.86 -9.01 -2.18
N GLU A 63 14.22 -9.48 -1.11
CA GLU A 63 14.07 -10.90 -0.79
C GLU A 63 12.59 -11.23 -0.57
N TRP A 64 12.30 -12.51 -0.40
CA TRP A 64 10.94 -13.02 -0.29
C TRP A 64 10.86 -14.03 0.84
N ILE A 65 9.94 -13.84 1.78
CA ILE A 65 9.65 -14.84 2.80
C ILE A 65 8.43 -15.67 2.39
N ASN A 66 8.56 -16.98 2.57
CA ASN A 66 7.60 -17.99 2.17
C ASN A 66 7.27 -18.87 3.38
N LEU A 67 5.98 -18.99 3.72
CA LEU A 67 5.48 -19.83 4.81
C LEU A 67 4.49 -20.86 4.26
N VAL A 68 4.71 -22.11 4.60
CA VAL A 68 3.77 -23.21 4.35
C VAL A 68 3.42 -23.90 5.65
N ALA A 69 2.15 -24.24 5.80
CA ALA A 69 1.68 -25.13 6.86
C ALA A 69 1.74 -26.57 6.38
N ASN A 70 2.07 -27.49 7.29
CA ASN A 70 2.06 -28.93 7.03
C ASN A 70 2.86 -29.34 5.76
N PRO A 71 4.19 -29.12 5.68
CA PRO A 71 5.02 -29.29 4.49
C PRO A 71 5.20 -30.76 4.01
N GLY A 72 4.34 -31.67 4.45
CA GLY A 72 4.33 -33.10 4.10
C GLY A 72 3.73 -33.38 2.72
N SER A 73 2.81 -34.34 2.62
CA SER A 73 2.27 -34.76 1.31
C SER A 73 1.34 -33.73 0.64
N ASP A 74 0.86 -32.73 1.38
CA ASP A 74 -0.03 -31.68 0.87
C ASP A 74 0.29 -30.34 1.55
N PRO A 75 1.39 -29.66 1.16
CA PRO A 75 1.77 -28.38 1.74
C PRO A 75 0.76 -27.29 1.39
N GLN A 76 0.22 -26.61 2.41
CA GLN A 76 -0.68 -25.48 2.22
C GLN A 76 0.10 -24.16 2.31
N TRP A 77 -0.03 -23.30 1.30
CA TRP A 77 0.49 -21.95 1.36
C TRP A 77 -0.23 -21.14 2.44
N ILE A 78 0.56 -20.56 3.33
CA ILE A 78 0.12 -19.58 4.34
C ILE A 78 0.52 -18.20 3.85
N VAL A 79 1.79 -18.06 3.47
CA VAL A 79 2.33 -16.83 2.88
C VAL A 79 3.17 -17.22 1.69
N GLN A 80 2.74 -16.84 0.49
CA GLN A 80 3.53 -17.05 -0.72
C GLN A 80 4.15 -15.72 -1.13
N ASN A 81 5.48 -15.65 -1.21
CA ASN A 81 6.21 -14.48 -1.71
C ASN A 81 5.85 -13.15 -1.02
N HIS A 82 5.91 -13.10 0.32
CA HIS A 82 5.83 -11.81 1.01
C HIS A 82 7.14 -11.04 0.84
N PRO A 83 7.13 -9.79 0.37
CA PRO A 83 8.34 -9.03 0.08
C PRO A 83 9.08 -8.59 1.35
N LEU A 84 10.39 -8.83 1.37
CA LEU A 84 11.33 -8.24 2.30
C LEU A 84 12.08 -7.12 1.57
N VAL A 85 11.56 -5.90 1.67
CA VAL A 85 12.06 -4.73 0.94
C VAL A 85 13.44 -4.28 1.43
N PRO A 86 14.36 -3.88 0.53
CA PRO A 86 15.69 -3.46 0.91
C PRO A 86 15.69 -2.06 1.52
N SER A 87 16.72 -1.77 2.30
CA SER A 87 16.95 -0.44 2.92
C SER A 87 17.06 0.69 1.88
N SER A 88 17.53 0.39 0.67
CA SER A 88 17.60 1.34 -0.43
C SER A 88 16.23 1.79 -0.95
N LEU A 89 15.16 1.02 -0.68
CA LEU A 89 13.81 1.33 -1.12
C LEU A 89 13.08 2.17 -0.05
N THR A 90 13.18 1.79 1.22
CA THR A 90 12.42 2.45 2.31
C THR A 90 13.19 3.56 3.03
N GLY A 91 14.51 3.60 2.89
CA GLY A 91 15.38 4.55 3.61
C GLY A 91 15.61 4.20 5.09
N THR A 92 15.21 3.01 5.53
CA THR A 92 15.32 2.53 6.91
C THR A 92 16.30 1.35 7.02
N SER A 93 16.78 1.05 8.24
CA SER A 93 17.62 -0.14 8.50
C SER A 93 16.85 -1.35 9.01
N SER A 94 15.63 -1.14 9.48
CA SER A 94 14.72 -2.16 9.99
C SER A 94 13.32 -1.87 9.47
N PHE A 95 12.54 -2.90 9.23
CA PHE A 95 11.20 -2.76 8.68
C PHE A 95 10.26 -3.81 9.24
N SER A 96 8.99 -3.46 9.35
CA SER A 96 7.90 -4.38 9.68
C SER A 96 6.85 -4.34 8.60
N SER A 97 6.22 -5.48 8.33
CA SER A 97 5.15 -5.54 7.35
C SER A 97 4.18 -6.67 7.66
N THR A 98 2.97 -6.52 7.14
CA THR A 98 1.84 -7.39 7.40
C THR A 98 1.28 -7.93 6.08
N SER A 99 0.74 -9.14 6.11
CA SER A 99 -0.10 -9.70 5.05
C SER A 99 -1.23 -10.54 5.65
N TYR A 100 -2.32 -10.68 4.91
CA TYR A 100 -3.46 -11.49 5.32
C TYR A 100 -3.54 -12.82 4.58
N PHE A 101 -3.96 -13.80 5.36
CA PHE A 101 -4.03 -15.24 5.19
C PHE A 101 -5.38 -15.94 5.06
N ASP A 102 -5.48 -17.09 4.38
CA ASP A 102 -6.48 -18.11 4.72
C ASP A 102 -5.84 -19.20 5.59
N LEU A 103 -6.36 -19.39 6.81
CA LEU A 103 -5.90 -20.43 7.75
C LEU A 103 -6.27 -21.85 7.29
N GLY A 104 -7.20 -22.01 6.34
CA GLY A 104 -7.72 -23.30 5.89
C GLY A 104 -8.63 -23.98 6.92
N ILE A 105 -9.19 -23.21 7.84
CA ILE A 105 -10.11 -23.69 8.89
C ILE A 105 -11.53 -23.16 8.65
N THR A 106 -12.52 -23.74 9.32
CA THR A 106 -13.87 -23.21 9.29
C THR A 106 -14.01 -22.05 10.28
N ARG A 107 -14.67 -20.96 9.87
CA ARG A 107 -15.02 -19.82 10.73
C ARG A 107 -15.58 -20.27 12.09
N GLY A 108 -15.12 -19.65 13.17
CA GLY A 108 -15.49 -20.00 14.54
C GLY A 108 -14.67 -21.16 15.13
N THR A 109 -13.57 -21.55 14.47
CA THR A 109 -12.64 -22.56 14.99
C THR A 109 -11.43 -21.84 15.56
N ASP A 110 -11.27 -21.86 16.88
CA ASP A 110 -10.06 -21.40 17.55
C ASP A 110 -8.86 -22.27 17.16
N LEU A 111 -7.79 -21.64 16.68
CA LEU A 111 -6.54 -22.27 16.32
C LEU A 111 -5.38 -21.67 17.13
N SER A 112 -4.93 -22.41 18.15
CA SER A 112 -3.88 -21.94 19.07
C SER A 112 -2.46 -22.02 18.54
N SER A 113 -2.17 -22.87 17.55
CA SER A 113 -0.81 -23.03 16.99
C SER A 113 -0.81 -23.65 15.60
N LEU A 114 0.27 -23.42 14.85
CA LEU A 114 0.48 -23.93 13.51
C LEU A 114 1.92 -24.44 13.34
N ASP A 115 2.09 -25.64 12.77
CA ASP A 115 3.39 -26.12 12.33
C ASP A 115 3.72 -25.57 10.95
N VAL A 116 4.71 -24.68 10.89
CA VAL A 116 5.12 -23.99 9.67
C VAL A 116 6.55 -24.32 9.26
N LEU A 117 6.79 -24.24 7.95
CA LEU A 117 8.11 -24.16 7.37
C LEU A 117 8.25 -22.78 6.73
N ALA A 118 9.22 -22.01 7.21
CA ALA A 118 9.60 -20.73 6.66
C ALA A 118 10.83 -20.88 5.74
N LEU A 119 10.86 -20.14 4.64
CA LEU A 119 12.01 -20.05 3.74
C LEU A 119 12.14 -18.64 3.16
N VAL A 120 13.32 -18.03 3.29
CA VAL A 120 13.67 -16.78 2.63
C VAL A 120 14.41 -17.07 1.32
N THR A 121 14.02 -16.40 0.24
CA THR A 121 14.61 -16.56 -1.09
C THR A 121 14.90 -15.23 -1.77
N SER A 122 15.91 -15.20 -2.65
CA SER A 122 16.24 -14.00 -3.45
C SER A 122 15.35 -13.83 -4.69
N THR A 123 14.49 -14.81 -4.97
CA THR A 123 13.51 -14.79 -6.07
C THR A 123 12.19 -15.39 -5.57
N PRO A 124 11.04 -14.96 -6.10
CA PRO A 124 9.74 -15.56 -5.78
C PRO A 124 9.72 -17.06 -6.06
N LEU A 125 8.99 -17.80 -5.25
CA LEU A 125 8.73 -19.23 -5.40
C LEU A 125 7.42 -19.48 -6.15
N SER A 126 7.50 -20.34 -7.16
CA SER A 126 6.34 -20.84 -7.90
C SER A 126 5.68 -22.06 -7.26
N GLY A 127 6.33 -22.67 -6.26
CA GLY A 127 5.85 -23.87 -5.59
C GLY A 127 6.25 -23.90 -4.12
N ALA A 128 5.43 -24.57 -3.31
CA ALA A 128 5.63 -24.69 -1.87
C ALA A 128 6.98 -25.34 -1.55
N PRO A 129 7.77 -24.79 -0.61
CA PRO A 129 8.95 -25.47 -0.11
C PRO A 129 8.57 -26.80 0.58
N THR A 130 9.27 -27.88 0.22
CA THR A 130 8.99 -29.26 0.71
C THR A 130 10.07 -29.81 1.64
N SER A 131 11.11 -29.03 1.94
CA SER A 131 12.23 -29.45 2.78
C SER A 131 12.67 -28.33 3.70
N GLY A 132 12.92 -28.64 4.96
CA GLY A 132 13.30 -27.68 5.99
C GLY A 132 12.97 -28.22 7.38
N SER A 133 13.25 -27.41 8.41
CA SER A 133 12.81 -27.71 9.77
C SER A 133 11.44 -27.09 10.01
N LEU A 134 10.51 -27.91 10.48
CA LEU A 134 9.24 -27.44 10.99
C LEU A 134 9.42 -26.66 12.29
N GLN A 135 8.66 -25.59 12.43
CA GLN A 135 8.57 -24.77 13.63
C GLN A 135 7.10 -24.70 14.03
N THR A 136 6.80 -25.08 15.27
CA THR A 136 5.49 -24.82 15.87
C THR A 136 5.46 -23.36 16.30
N VAL A 137 4.49 -22.61 15.79
CA VAL A 137 4.27 -21.19 16.09
C VAL A 137 2.94 -21.08 16.80
N ASP A 138 2.94 -20.49 17.99
CA ASP A 138 1.72 -20.15 18.70
C ASP A 138 1.01 -19.01 17.94
N LEU A 139 -0.30 -19.15 17.76
CA LEU A 139 -1.12 -18.12 17.13
C LEU A 139 -1.53 -17.10 18.18
N GLY A 140 -1.27 -15.82 17.90
CA GLY A 140 -1.83 -14.70 18.64
C GLY A 140 -3.26 -14.37 18.21
N GLU A 141 -3.78 -13.28 18.77
CA GLU A 141 -5.04 -12.68 18.37
C GLU A 141 -4.77 -11.35 17.67
N ALA A 142 -5.42 -11.12 16.53
CA ALA A 142 -5.44 -9.84 15.85
C ALA A 142 -6.88 -9.36 15.69
N PHE A 143 -7.07 -8.05 15.61
CA PHE A 143 -8.39 -7.46 15.37
C PHE A 143 -8.38 -6.72 14.04
N ALA A 144 -9.46 -6.87 13.28
CA ALA A 144 -9.76 -6.07 12.10
C ALA A 144 -11.18 -5.50 12.22
N ILE A 145 -11.42 -4.35 11.61
CA ILE A 145 -12.77 -3.78 11.52
C ILE A 145 -13.40 -4.20 10.20
N ILE A 146 -14.62 -4.73 10.26
CA ILE A 146 -15.50 -4.90 9.11
C ILE A 146 -16.20 -3.57 8.84
N ASN A 147 -16.26 -3.20 7.56
CA ASN A 147 -17.03 -2.04 7.10
C ASN A 147 -16.55 -0.72 7.72
N SER A 148 -15.25 -0.47 7.62
CA SER A 148 -14.63 0.77 8.04
C SER A 148 -14.73 1.80 6.91
N GLY A 149 -15.84 2.53 6.86
CA GLY A 149 -15.91 3.84 6.19
C GLY A 149 -16.28 3.91 4.70
N VAL A 150 -16.84 2.85 4.09
CA VAL A 150 -17.60 2.96 2.83
C VAL A 150 -19.03 2.48 3.08
N PRO A 151 -20.10 3.23 2.75
CA PRO A 151 -21.48 2.86 3.10
C PRO A 151 -22.07 1.61 2.38
N SER A 152 -21.27 0.68 1.86
CA SER A 152 -21.74 -0.58 1.27
C SER A 152 -21.32 -1.83 2.02
N GLY A 153 -22.34 -2.61 2.43
CA GLY A 153 -22.19 -4.02 2.78
C GLY A 153 -21.75 -4.29 4.21
N PHE A 154 -22.59 -4.98 4.98
CA PHE A 154 -22.37 -5.29 6.40
C PHE A 154 -21.83 -6.71 6.65
N THR A 155 -21.04 -7.26 5.73
CA THR A 155 -20.64 -8.67 5.82
C THR A 155 -19.14 -8.83 5.62
N ALA A 156 -18.46 -9.44 6.60
CA ALA A 156 -17.15 -10.04 6.38
C ALA A 156 -17.23 -10.97 5.17
N LEU A 157 -16.35 -10.77 4.20
CA LEU A 157 -16.24 -11.67 3.06
C LEU A 157 -15.35 -12.87 3.44
N ASN A 158 -15.20 -13.79 2.48
CA ASN A 158 -14.28 -14.91 2.62
C ASN A 158 -12.83 -14.38 2.76
N PRO A 159 -11.94 -15.14 3.43
CA PRO A 159 -10.54 -14.76 3.56
C PRO A 159 -9.87 -14.61 2.20
N PRO A 160 -8.74 -13.87 2.18
CA PRO A 160 -7.75 -13.95 1.12
C PRO A 160 -7.44 -15.41 0.80
N THR A 161 -8.13 -15.99 -0.19
CA THR A 161 -7.65 -17.25 -0.77
C THR A 161 -6.32 -16.91 -1.41
N PRO A 162 -5.22 -17.64 -1.11
CA PRO A 162 -3.97 -17.43 -1.80
C PRO A 162 -4.26 -17.40 -3.29
N ILE A 163 -4.08 -16.25 -3.93
CA ILE A 163 -4.32 -16.12 -5.36
C ILE A 163 -3.33 -17.12 -5.97
N PRO A 164 -3.79 -18.15 -6.71
CA PRO A 164 -2.88 -19.10 -7.33
C PRO A 164 -2.14 -18.34 -8.42
N VAL A 165 -1.05 -17.68 -8.05
CA VAL A 165 -0.26 -16.95 -9.01
C VAL A 165 0.43 -18.02 -9.83
N SER A 166 0.06 -18.10 -11.11
CA SER A 166 0.70 -18.98 -12.08
C SER A 166 2.09 -18.43 -12.39
N PHE A 167 3.04 -18.60 -11.46
CA PHE A 167 4.44 -18.18 -11.55
C PHE A 167 5.26 -19.03 -12.55
N GLY A 168 4.66 -19.40 -13.67
CA GLY A 168 5.39 -19.91 -14.84
C GLY A 168 6.16 -18.80 -15.58
N ALA A 169 5.94 -17.54 -15.20
CA ALA A 169 6.63 -16.38 -15.76
C ALA A 169 8.04 -16.22 -15.14
N PRO A 170 9.05 -15.90 -15.96
CA PRO A 170 10.43 -15.74 -15.49
C PRO A 170 10.57 -14.45 -14.69
N PHE A 171 11.03 -14.52 -13.43
CA PHE A 171 11.29 -13.34 -12.56
C PHE A 171 12.30 -12.36 -13.18
N LEU A 172 11.81 -11.48 -14.04
CA LEU A 172 12.54 -10.51 -14.84
C LEU A 172 11.81 -9.17 -14.77
N GLY A 173 12.57 -8.07 -14.92
CA GLY A 173 11.97 -6.74 -15.00
C GLY A 173 11.23 -6.31 -13.73
N VAL A 174 11.79 -6.62 -12.56
CA VAL A 174 11.21 -6.16 -11.28
C VAL A 174 11.21 -4.63 -11.26
N GLU A 175 10.03 -4.06 -11.08
CA GLU A 175 9.82 -2.64 -10.90
C GLU A 175 9.32 -2.40 -9.47
N THR A 176 9.84 -1.36 -8.82
CA THR A 176 9.51 -1.05 -7.42
C THR A 176 9.36 0.45 -7.24
N GLY A 177 8.45 0.86 -6.37
CA GLY A 177 8.32 2.24 -5.91
C GLY A 177 8.00 2.27 -4.42
N TRP A 178 8.45 3.30 -3.72
CA TRP A 178 8.15 3.50 -2.30
C TRP A 178 8.12 4.98 -1.93
N HIS A 179 7.08 5.38 -1.22
CA HIS A 179 6.92 6.71 -0.64
C HIS A 179 7.49 6.70 0.79
N THR A 180 8.78 6.99 0.91
CA THR A 180 9.45 7.01 2.21
C THR A 180 8.82 8.05 3.12
N GLY A 181 8.52 7.69 4.37
CA GLY A 181 7.98 8.60 5.37
C GLY A 181 6.50 8.91 5.22
N MET A 182 5.73 8.08 4.51
CA MET A 182 4.27 8.14 4.50
C MET A 182 3.74 8.01 5.95
N PRO A 183 3.01 9.01 6.47
CA PRO A 183 2.47 8.93 7.82
C PRO A 183 1.35 7.88 7.90
N ASN A 184 0.91 7.58 9.13
CA ASN A 184 -0.31 6.82 9.35
C ASN A 184 -1.11 7.45 10.50
N VAL A 185 -2.11 8.23 10.13
CA VAL A 185 -2.97 8.93 11.10
C VAL A 185 -3.85 7.93 11.84
N VAL A 186 -4.02 8.15 13.15
CA VAL A 186 -5.06 7.47 13.93
C VAL A 186 -6.42 7.91 13.40
N GLN A 187 -7.29 6.96 13.09
CA GLN A 187 -8.58 7.23 12.48
C GLN A 187 -9.69 7.16 13.52
N GLU A 188 -10.65 8.08 13.45
CA GLU A 188 -11.95 7.89 14.10
C GLU A 188 -12.75 6.77 13.39
N GLN A 189 -13.82 6.32 14.04
CA GLN A 189 -14.70 5.28 13.48
C GLN A 189 -15.21 5.70 12.09
N ASN A 190 -15.01 4.83 11.09
CA ASN A 190 -15.42 5.05 9.70
C ASN A 190 -14.69 6.21 8.99
N PHE A 191 -13.49 6.61 9.45
CA PHE A 191 -12.70 7.68 8.83
C PHE A 191 -11.59 7.14 7.90
N CYS A 192 -11.81 5.99 7.25
CA CYS A 192 -10.79 5.43 6.35
C CYS A 192 -10.46 6.37 5.17
N GLY A 193 -11.46 6.99 4.54
CA GLY A 193 -11.29 7.95 3.44
C GLY A 193 -10.54 9.20 3.88
N PRO A 194 -11.06 9.98 4.85
CA PRO A 194 -10.35 11.11 5.43
C PRO A 194 -8.96 10.76 5.93
N GLY A 195 -8.77 9.57 6.50
CA GLY A 195 -7.48 9.09 6.98
C GLY A 195 -6.49 8.80 5.85
N ALA A 196 -6.93 8.15 4.78
CA ALA A 196 -6.12 7.92 3.59
C ALA A 196 -5.69 9.26 2.95
N ALA A 197 -6.63 10.17 2.70
CA ALA A 197 -6.36 11.51 2.16
C ALA A 197 -5.44 12.35 3.08
N THR A 198 -5.61 12.24 4.40
CA THR A 198 -4.71 12.90 5.35
C THR A 198 -3.28 12.42 5.19
N ASN A 199 -3.08 11.10 5.12
CA ASN A 199 -1.75 10.53 4.99
C ASN A 199 -1.08 11.00 3.70
N SER A 200 -1.85 10.94 2.61
CA SER A 200 -1.54 11.41 1.27
C SER A 200 -1.05 12.87 1.23
N LEU A 201 -1.91 13.80 1.67
CA LEU A 201 -1.62 15.24 1.63
C LEU A 201 -0.44 15.64 2.52
N HIS A 202 -0.26 14.97 3.67
CA HIS A 202 0.89 15.23 4.54
C HIS A 202 2.20 14.72 3.93
N TRP A 203 2.16 13.57 3.26
CA TRP A 203 3.32 13.09 2.51
C TRP A 203 3.69 14.05 1.38
N LEU A 204 2.72 14.47 0.56
CA LEU A 204 2.93 15.46 -0.50
C LEU A 204 3.49 16.78 0.04
N ASN A 205 2.94 17.27 1.15
CA ASN A 205 3.44 18.48 1.80
C ASN A 205 4.89 18.31 2.27
N ALA A 206 5.28 17.15 2.76
CA ALA A 206 6.68 16.86 3.10
C ALA A 206 7.59 16.86 1.86
N GLN A 207 7.10 16.38 0.70
CA GLN A 207 7.87 16.36 -0.55
C GLN A 207 7.99 17.73 -1.22
N HIS A 208 6.95 18.55 -1.15
CA HIS A 208 6.83 19.76 -1.96
C HIS A 208 6.72 21.07 -1.15
N ASN A 209 6.62 20.98 0.17
CA ASN A 209 6.48 22.12 1.07
C ASN A 209 5.33 23.05 0.66
N TYR A 210 4.12 22.49 0.55
CA TYR A 210 2.91 23.26 0.23
C TYR A 210 2.46 24.22 1.34
N GLY A 211 3.13 24.19 2.49
CA GLY A 211 2.83 25.08 3.60
C GLY A 211 1.67 24.60 4.48
N LEU A 212 1.29 23.32 4.37
CA LEU A 212 0.33 22.72 5.28
C LEU A 212 0.97 22.61 6.68
N THR A 213 0.45 23.35 7.65
CA THR A 213 0.96 23.39 9.04
C THR A 213 0.08 22.66 10.04
N GLN A 214 -1.09 22.18 9.61
CA GLN A 214 -1.99 21.41 10.45
C GLN A 214 -1.31 20.11 10.90
N THR A 215 -1.77 19.58 12.03
CA THR A 215 -1.46 18.21 12.44
C THR A 215 -2.24 17.20 11.60
N LEU A 216 -1.85 15.93 11.66
CA LEU A 216 -2.59 14.84 10.99
C LEU A 216 -4.07 14.79 11.46
N GLU A 217 -4.31 14.94 12.76
CA GLU A 217 -5.66 14.90 13.35
C GLU A 217 -6.53 16.09 12.90
N GLU A 218 -5.96 17.30 12.85
CA GLU A 218 -6.66 18.49 12.36
C GLU A 218 -7.02 18.36 10.88
N THR A 219 -6.08 17.91 10.04
CA THR A 219 -6.32 17.65 8.61
C THR A 219 -7.41 16.59 8.41
N GLN A 220 -7.35 15.46 9.14
CA GLN A 220 -8.36 14.41 9.05
C GLN A 220 -9.75 14.91 9.44
N THR A 221 -9.85 15.66 10.53
CA THR A 221 -11.12 16.21 11.01
C THR A 221 -11.74 17.16 9.98
N GLU A 222 -10.94 18.03 9.38
CA GLU A 222 -11.41 18.97 8.36
C GLU A 222 -11.80 18.27 7.06
N LEU A 223 -11.00 17.32 6.58
CA LEU A 223 -11.34 16.48 5.43
C LEU A 223 -12.64 15.71 5.66
N ALA A 224 -12.82 15.10 6.84
CA ALA A 224 -14.07 14.43 7.19
C ALA A 224 -15.27 15.38 7.11
N GLY A 225 -15.12 16.62 7.58
CA GLY A 225 -16.12 17.67 7.42
C GLY A 225 -16.43 17.99 5.96
N ASN A 226 -15.40 18.19 5.14
CA ASN A 226 -15.52 18.50 3.71
C ASN A 226 -16.12 17.33 2.89
N MET A 227 -15.88 16.09 3.32
CA MET A 227 -16.46 14.87 2.74
C MET A 227 -17.87 14.57 3.29
N GLY A 228 -18.37 15.36 4.25
CA GLY A 228 -19.65 15.11 4.92
C GLY A 228 -19.68 13.80 5.73
N ASN A 229 -18.53 13.28 6.15
CA ASN A 229 -18.42 12.04 6.91
C ASN A 229 -18.74 12.29 8.40
N ALA A 230 -19.93 11.89 8.82
CA ALA A 230 -20.38 11.98 10.22
C ALA A 230 -20.18 10.64 10.97
N ASN A 231 -19.02 10.00 10.80
CA ASN A 231 -18.72 8.62 11.23
C ASN A 231 -19.58 7.57 10.51
N THR A 232 -19.99 7.86 9.28
CA THR A 232 -20.80 6.95 8.45
C THR A 232 -20.05 6.40 7.25
N GLY A 233 -18.79 6.82 7.08
CA GLY A 233 -18.02 6.56 5.88
C GLY A 233 -18.37 7.50 4.74
N ASN A 234 -17.63 7.37 3.65
CA ASN A 234 -17.76 8.19 2.46
C ASN A 234 -17.57 7.36 1.20
N TRP A 235 -18.25 7.78 0.13
CA TRP A 235 -18.08 7.21 -1.20
C TRP A 235 -17.03 8.00 -1.98
N ASP A 236 -16.69 7.50 -3.16
CA ASP A 236 -15.73 8.09 -4.09
C ASP A 236 -16.08 9.52 -4.53
N ASP A 237 -17.36 9.86 -4.65
CA ASP A 237 -17.78 11.23 -5.00
C ASP A 237 -17.54 12.22 -3.87
N THR A 238 -17.86 11.83 -2.62
CA THR A 238 -17.64 12.71 -1.47
C THR A 238 -16.18 12.79 -1.06
N GLU A 239 -15.39 11.72 -1.26
CA GLU A 239 -13.92 11.75 -1.14
C GLU A 239 -13.32 12.82 -2.07
N VAL A 240 -13.62 12.74 -3.37
CA VAL A 240 -13.12 13.69 -4.39
C VAL A 240 -13.63 15.10 -4.12
N GLN A 241 -14.90 15.27 -3.75
CA GLN A 241 -15.45 16.57 -3.34
C GLN A 241 -14.68 17.17 -2.17
N GLY A 242 -14.46 16.39 -1.11
CA GLY A 242 -13.79 16.87 0.10
C GLY A 242 -12.35 17.29 -0.17
N LYS A 243 -11.63 16.53 -1.01
CA LYS A 243 -10.25 16.85 -1.43
C LYS A 243 -10.18 18.11 -2.30
N LEU A 244 -11.10 18.28 -3.26
CA LEU A 244 -11.19 19.50 -4.07
C LEU A 244 -11.42 20.74 -3.18
N GLN A 245 -12.34 20.64 -2.23
CA GLN A 245 -12.62 21.72 -1.29
C GLN A 245 -11.40 22.03 -0.40
N TYR A 246 -10.76 21.00 0.16
CA TYR A 246 -9.60 21.17 1.02
C TYR A 246 -8.40 21.80 0.27
N ALA A 247 -8.12 21.34 -0.96
CA ALA A 247 -7.09 21.92 -1.80
C ALA A 247 -7.34 23.41 -2.08
N LEU A 248 -8.59 23.80 -2.32
CA LEU A 248 -8.98 25.19 -2.51
C LEU A 248 -8.80 26.03 -1.23
N GLU A 249 -9.30 25.55 -0.09
CA GLU A 249 -9.27 26.26 1.20
C GLU A 249 -7.84 26.52 1.68
N HIS A 250 -6.93 25.57 1.44
CA HIS A 250 -5.51 25.65 1.82
C HIS A 250 -4.59 26.15 0.71
N ASN A 251 -5.14 26.55 -0.45
CA ASN A 251 -4.39 26.98 -1.63
C ASN A 251 -3.31 25.98 -2.06
N LEU A 252 -3.62 24.68 -1.97
CA LEU A 252 -2.70 23.63 -2.38
C LEU A 252 -2.63 23.59 -3.92
N PRO A 253 -1.44 23.61 -4.54
CA PRO A 253 -1.29 23.57 -5.98
C PRO A 253 -1.46 22.13 -6.48
N LEU A 254 -2.66 21.57 -6.33
CA LEU A 254 -2.96 20.17 -6.62
C LEU A 254 -4.06 20.05 -7.67
N GLU A 255 -3.86 19.15 -8.63
CA GLU A 255 -4.90 18.63 -9.52
C GLU A 255 -5.37 17.29 -8.97
N ILE A 256 -6.66 17.19 -8.64
CA ILE A 256 -7.28 15.93 -8.23
C ILE A 256 -7.74 15.19 -9.49
N HIS A 257 -7.47 13.89 -9.55
CA HIS A 257 -7.90 13.04 -10.64
C HIS A 257 -8.23 11.64 -10.13
N TYR A 258 -9.06 10.93 -10.87
CA TYR A 258 -9.58 9.65 -10.43
C TYR A 258 -9.72 8.66 -11.59
N THR A 259 -9.80 7.38 -11.23
CA THR A 259 -10.13 6.30 -12.14
C THR A 259 -11.17 5.37 -11.50
N GLY A 260 -12.02 4.76 -12.31
CA GLY A 260 -13.16 3.97 -11.83
C GLY A 260 -14.28 4.83 -11.28
N GLY A 261 -14.86 4.39 -10.16
CA GLY A 261 -15.91 5.09 -9.43
C GLY A 261 -17.25 4.36 -9.41
N VAL A 262 -17.92 4.42 -8.26
CA VAL A 262 -19.28 3.92 -8.03
C VAL A 262 -20.27 5.08 -8.11
N LYS A 263 -19.93 6.22 -7.49
CA LYS A 263 -20.73 7.44 -7.48
C LYS A 263 -20.17 8.50 -8.42
N LEU A 264 -18.87 8.45 -8.70
CA LEU A 264 -18.24 9.35 -9.66
C LEU A 264 -18.74 9.08 -11.10
N PRO A 265 -18.74 10.11 -11.96
CA PRO A 265 -19.08 9.95 -13.37
C PRO A 265 -18.13 8.97 -14.05
N THR A 266 -18.69 7.99 -14.76
CA THR A 266 -17.90 7.05 -15.59
C THR A 266 -17.44 7.65 -16.91
N ASN A 267 -18.04 8.78 -17.32
CA ASN A 267 -17.66 9.52 -18.52
C ASN A 267 -17.55 11.01 -18.21
N GLY A 268 -16.41 11.61 -18.57
CA GLY A 268 -16.12 13.02 -18.31
C GLY A 268 -15.65 13.28 -16.89
N ASN A 269 -15.21 14.52 -16.65
CA ASN A 269 -14.68 14.96 -15.36
C ASN A 269 -15.79 15.14 -14.32
N TYR A 270 -15.43 14.97 -13.05
CA TYR A 270 -16.30 15.36 -11.93
C TYR A 270 -16.13 16.86 -11.66
N THR A 271 -17.23 17.61 -11.61
CA THR A 271 -17.20 19.03 -11.19
C THR A 271 -18.00 19.15 -9.91
N GLU A 272 -17.37 19.70 -8.88
CA GLU A 272 -17.98 19.84 -7.57
C GLU A 272 -19.20 20.79 -7.66
N PRO A 273 -20.37 20.45 -7.07
CA PRO A 273 -21.61 21.21 -7.27
C PRO A 273 -21.57 22.68 -6.84
N ASN A 274 -20.73 23.05 -5.88
CA ASN A 274 -20.55 24.42 -5.41
C ASN A 274 -19.47 25.19 -6.19
N GLY A 275 -18.83 24.57 -7.16
CA GLY A 275 -17.81 25.18 -8.02
C GLY A 275 -16.40 25.18 -7.42
N ASN A 276 -16.13 24.34 -6.41
CA ASN A 276 -14.82 24.27 -5.73
C ASN A 276 -13.71 23.66 -6.59
N GLY A 277 -14.04 23.09 -7.75
CA GLY A 277 -13.06 22.60 -8.70
C GLY A 277 -13.60 21.48 -9.58
N THR A 278 -12.69 20.92 -10.36
CA THR A 278 -12.96 19.80 -11.26
C THR A 278 -11.89 18.74 -11.04
N ALA A 279 -12.30 17.51 -10.80
CA ALA A 279 -11.42 16.36 -10.79
C ALA A 279 -11.43 15.67 -12.15
N ARG A 280 -10.24 15.39 -12.70
CA ARG A 280 -10.10 14.76 -14.01
C ARG A 280 -10.41 13.26 -13.94
N ASN A 281 -11.21 12.77 -14.87
CA ASN A 281 -11.47 11.34 -15.00
C ASN A 281 -10.46 10.71 -15.98
N ASP A 282 -9.64 9.81 -15.47
CA ASP A 282 -8.59 9.12 -16.23
C ASP A 282 -9.06 7.77 -16.82
N GLY A 283 -10.33 7.42 -16.67
CA GLY A 283 -10.94 6.23 -17.25
C GLY A 283 -10.97 5.03 -16.30
N PRO A 284 -10.84 3.78 -16.80
CA PRO A 284 -10.96 2.57 -15.99
C PRO A 284 -9.69 2.28 -15.17
N ILE A 285 -9.88 1.66 -14.01
CA ILE A 285 -8.77 1.30 -13.11
C ILE A 285 -7.95 0.19 -13.75
N THR A 286 -6.65 0.42 -13.83
CA THR A 286 -5.66 -0.54 -14.37
C THR A 286 -4.39 -0.47 -13.52
N TRP A 287 -3.63 -1.56 -13.49
CA TRP A 287 -2.34 -1.56 -12.81
C TRP A 287 -1.39 -0.51 -13.41
N GLU A 288 -1.41 -0.37 -14.73
CA GLU A 288 -0.59 0.60 -15.46
C GLU A 288 -0.94 2.05 -15.12
N TRP A 289 -2.19 2.33 -14.73
CA TRP A 289 -2.56 3.64 -14.20
C TRP A 289 -1.94 3.85 -12.81
N LEU A 290 -2.15 2.91 -11.89
CA LEU A 290 -1.63 2.99 -10.52
C LEU A 290 -0.11 3.18 -10.52
N GLN A 291 0.59 2.34 -11.27
CA GLN A 291 2.05 2.37 -11.34
C GLN A 291 2.57 3.68 -11.95
N ARG A 292 1.89 4.22 -12.98
CA ARG A 292 2.30 5.45 -13.65
C ARG A 292 2.12 6.67 -12.76
N GLU A 293 0.98 6.80 -12.07
CA GLU A 293 0.75 7.93 -11.18
C GLU A 293 1.72 7.88 -9.98
N PHE A 294 1.92 6.69 -9.39
CA PHE A 294 2.92 6.49 -8.34
C PHE A 294 4.33 6.89 -8.81
N ALA A 295 4.73 6.46 -10.00
CA ALA A 295 6.05 6.80 -10.57
C ALA A 295 6.22 8.31 -10.88
N ARG A 296 5.13 9.08 -10.97
CA ARG A 296 5.18 10.55 -11.08
C ARG A 296 5.39 11.24 -9.73
N GLY A 297 5.52 10.48 -8.65
CA GLY A 297 5.60 11.00 -7.28
C GLY A 297 4.26 11.51 -6.78
N GLN A 298 3.16 10.95 -7.30
CA GLN A 298 1.81 11.23 -6.85
C GLN A 298 1.41 10.14 -5.87
N ASP A 299 0.67 10.57 -4.86
CA ASP A 299 -0.03 9.72 -3.92
C ASP A 299 -1.33 9.17 -4.51
N ILE A 300 -1.78 8.03 -3.98
CA ILE A 300 -2.93 7.30 -4.52
C ILE A 300 -3.73 6.71 -3.34
N GLU A 301 -5.00 7.09 -3.21
CA GLU A 301 -5.95 6.40 -2.35
C GLU A 301 -6.81 5.43 -3.15
N LEU A 302 -7.11 4.30 -2.51
CA LEU A 302 -7.74 3.13 -3.12
C LEU A 302 -9.02 2.83 -2.36
N MET A 303 -10.15 2.79 -3.07
CA MET A 303 -11.46 2.45 -2.51
C MET A 303 -11.85 1.04 -2.90
N THR A 304 -12.24 0.23 -1.93
CA THR A 304 -12.97 -1.02 -2.17
C THR A 304 -14.46 -0.85 -1.85
N ASN A 305 -15.21 -1.93 -1.64
CA ASN A 305 -16.61 -1.79 -1.20
C ASN A 305 -16.70 -1.38 0.27
N THR A 306 -15.65 -1.58 1.06
CA THR A 306 -15.76 -1.52 2.52
C THR A 306 -14.71 -0.64 3.17
N HIS A 307 -13.67 -0.23 2.43
CA HIS A 307 -12.55 0.49 3.00
C HIS A 307 -11.85 1.42 2.01
N TRP A 308 -11.11 2.39 2.56
CA TRP A 308 -10.17 3.24 1.87
C TRP A 308 -8.78 3.06 2.48
N VAL A 309 -7.75 3.03 1.64
CA VAL A 309 -6.35 3.00 2.06
C VAL A 309 -5.52 3.92 1.19
N VAL A 310 -4.36 4.35 1.70
CA VAL A 310 -3.36 5.06 0.87
C VAL A 310 -2.25 4.09 0.47
N MET A 311 -1.87 4.12 -0.80
CA MET A 311 -0.77 3.32 -1.35
C MET A 311 0.57 3.95 -0.97
N GLU A 312 1.45 3.16 -0.34
CA GLU A 312 2.78 3.60 0.09
C GLU A 312 3.90 3.02 -0.79
N GLY A 313 3.66 1.91 -1.49
CA GLY A 313 4.66 1.33 -2.36
C GLY A 313 4.11 0.27 -3.29
N PHE A 314 4.91 -0.15 -4.25
CA PHE A 314 4.60 -1.27 -5.12
C PHE A 314 5.81 -2.10 -5.46
N ILE A 315 5.53 -3.35 -5.82
CA ILE A 315 6.44 -4.22 -6.53
C ILE A 315 5.64 -4.85 -7.68
N SER A 316 6.23 -4.89 -8.87
CA SER A 316 5.67 -5.60 -10.02
C SER A 316 6.75 -6.36 -10.76
N TRP A 317 6.37 -7.50 -11.32
CA TRP A 317 7.19 -8.26 -12.28
C TRP A 317 6.24 -9.13 -13.11
N ASP A 318 6.49 -9.22 -14.40
CA ASP A 318 5.59 -9.91 -15.34
C ASP A 318 4.11 -9.47 -15.12
N ASP A 319 3.20 -10.42 -14.93
CA ASP A 319 1.77 -10.19 -14.66
C ASP A 319 1.46 -10.19 -13.14
N VAL A 320 2.48 -10.05 -12.30
CA VAL A 320 2.35 -10.06 -10.84
C VAL A 320 2.47 -8.65 -10.30
N HIS A 321 1.45 -8.24 -9.57
CA HIS A 321 1.30 -6.89 -9.06
C HIS A 321 0.93 -6.95 -7.59
N LEU A 322 1.73 -6.31 -6.76
CA LEU A 322 1.42 -6.12 -5.34
C LEU A 322 1.79 -4.71 -4.91
N PHE A 323 1.05 -4.21 -3.94
CA PHE A 323 1.28 -2.90 -3.38
C PHE A 323 1.21 -2.92 -1.86
N GLY A 324 2.00 -2.04 -1.26
CA GLY A 324 2.00 -1.75 0.17
C GLY A 324 1.05 -0.59 0.43
N TYR A 325 0.27 -0.66 1.51
CA TYR A 325 -0.64 0.41 1.92
C TYR A 325 -0.58 0.67 3.42
N ARG A 326 -1.13 1.84 3.80
CA ARG A 326 -1.28 2.30 5.19
C ARG A 326 -2.77 2.39 5.54
N ASP A 327 -3.11 1.88 6.71
CA ASP A 327 -4.45 1.87 7.30
C ASP A 327 -4.35 1.91 8.84
N ASP A 328 -5.45 2.32 9.48
CA ASP A 328 -5.68 2.11 10.92
C ASP A 328 -6.69 0.95 11.08
N PRO A 329 -6.24 -0.25 11.51
CA PRO A 329 -7.14 -1.40 11.64
C PRO A 329 -8.06 -1.30 12.86
N PHE A 330 -7.87 -0.30 13.75
CA PHE A 330 -8.58 -0.16 15.01
C PHE A 330 -9.61 0.97 15.01
N GLN A 331 -9.40 2.03 14.24
CA GLN A 331 -10.28 3.20 14.12
C GLN A 331 -10.91 3.70 15.43
N ASN A 332 -10.12 3.72 16.50
CA ASN A 332 -10.58 4.08 17.84
C ASN A 332 -10.41 5.57 18.14
N GLY A 333 -9.86 6.35 17.21
CA GLY A 333 -9.67 7.78 17.39
C GLY A 333 -8.91 8.12 18.67
N SER A 334 -9.46 9.06 19.44
CA SER A 334 -8.95 9.42 20.78
C SER A 334 -8.89 8.28 21.81
N ALA A 335 -9.59 7.15 21.60
CA ALA A 335 -9.54 5.97 22.46
C ALA A 335 -8.41 4.98 22.10
N THR A 336 -7.59 5.29 21.08
CA THR A 336 -6.46 4.47 20.67
C THR A 336 -5.44 4.31 21.79
N THR A 337 -5.15 3.06 22.16
CA THR A 337 -4.18 2.76 23.21
C THR A 337 -2.73 2.95 22.71
N PRO A 338 -1.74 3.13 23.61
CA PRO A 338 -0.33 3.24 23.20
C PRO A 338 0.19 2.04 22.40
N ALA A 339 -0.29 0.83 22.70
CA ALA A 339 0.09 -0.38 21.96
C ALA A 339 -0.50 -0.37 20.53
N GLN A 340 -1.77 -0.01 20.39
CA GLN A 340 -2.41 0.15 19.07
C GLN A 340 -1.73 1.25 18.24
N LEU A 341 -1.38 2.38 18.86
CA LEU A 341 -0.64 3.46 18.20
C LEU A 341 0.72 2.98 17.68
N GLN A 342 1.43 2.15 18.44
CA GLN A 342 2.69 1.55 17.97
C GLN A 342 2.46 0.64 16.76
N THR A 343 1.40 -0.18 16.77
CA THR A 343 1.00 -0.99 15.62
C THR A 343 0.71 -0.10 14.41
N ILE A 344 -0.16 0.91 14.54
CA ILE A 344 -0.53 1.85 13.46
C ILE A 344 0.71 2.48 12.83
N ASN A 345 1.64 3.00 13.64
CA ASN A 345 2.85 3.64 13.15
C ASN A 345 3.76 2.71 12.33
N ASN A 346 3.83 1.44 12.72
CA ASN A 346 4.72 0.42 12.14
C ASN A 346 4.02 -0.48 11.09
N ARG A 347 2.74 -0.24 10.80
CA ARG A 347 1.93 -1.12 9.97
C ARG A 347 2.10 -0.81 8.49
N HIS A 348 2.68 -1.75 7.76
CA HIS A 348 2.83 -1.68 6.30
C HIS A 348 2.21 -2.94 5.71
N VAL A 349 1.03 -2.83 5.10
CA VAL A 349 0.28 -4.02 4.68
C VAL A 349 0.48 -4.27 3.20
N TRP A 350 0.81 -5.50 2.83
CA TRP A 350 0.93 -5.93 1.45
C TRP A 350 -0.35 -6.63 0.96
N THR A 351 -0.72 -6.36 -0.28
CA THR A 351 -1.82 -7.04 -0.95
C THR A 351 -1.55 -7.19 -2.44
N TYR A 352 -2.17 -8.20 -3.04
CA TYR A 352 -2.08 -8.45 -4.47
C TYR A 352 -3.15 -7.66 -5.22
N PHE A 353 -2.79 -7.20 -6.41
CA PHE A 353 -3.73 -6.70 -7.40
C PHE A 353 -3.89 -7.73 -8.51
N SER A 354 -5.08 -8.29 -8.69
CA SER A 354 -5.36 -9.28 -9.74
C SER A 354 -6.72 -9.03 -10.36
N ASN A 355 -6.73 -8.69 -11.65
CA ASN A 355 -7.96 -8.45 -12.42
C ASN A 355 -8.91 -7.43 -11.76
N GLY A 356 -8.36 -6.35 -11.22
CA GLY A 356 -9.15 -5.33 -10.52
C GLY A 356 -9.63 -5.74 -9.13
N ARG A 357 -9.12 -6.84 -8.58
CA ARG A 357 -9.42 -7.32 -7.22
C ARG A 357 -8.20 -7.19 -6.32
N VAL A 358 -8.47 -6.93 -5.04
CA VAL A 358 -7.48 -6.67 -3.99
C VAL A 358 -7.95 -7.29 -2.67
N HIS A 359 -7.05 -7.40 -1.70
CA HIS A 359 -7.38 -7.85 -0.34
C HIS A 359 -7.22 -6.68 0.64
N ILE A 360 -8.21 -5.79 0.61
CA ILE A 360 -8.34 -4.60 1.44
C ILE A 360 -9.72 -4.65 2.09
N GLY A 361 -9.81 -4.21 3.36
CA GLY A 361 -11.06 -4.23 4.10
C GLY A 361 -11.51 -5.66 4.40
N ASN A 362 -12.71 -6.03 3.94
CA ASN A 362 -13.35 -7.28 4.35
C ASN A 362 -12.91 -8.53 3.57
N GLY A 363 -11.92 -8.47 2.68
CA GLY A 363 -11.43 -9.64 1.93
C GLY A 363 -11.11 -9.38 0.48
N ASP A 364 -11.35 -10.40 -0.34
CA ASP A 364 -11.25 -10.32 -1.79
C ASP A 364 -12.33 -9.40 -2.37
N GLU A 365 -11.97 -8.14 -2.60
CA GLU A 365 -12.86 -7.08 -3.04
C GLU A 365 -12.47 -6.53 -4.41
N VAL A 366 -13.45 -6.00 -5.12
CA VAL A 366 -13.18 -5.21 -6.33
C VAL A 366 -12.63 -3.86 -5.89
N LEU A 367 -11.53 -3.44 -6.49
CA LEU A 367 -11.06 -2.07 -6.40
C LEU A 367 -12.02 -1.19 -7.21
N GLN A 368 -12.78 -0.35 -6.51
CA GLN A 368 -13.91 0.41 -7.04
C GLN A 368 -13.50 1.75 -7.61
N ALA A 369 -12.59 2.44 -6.91
CA ALA A 369 -12.05 3.74 -7.30
C ALA A 369 -10.58 3.84 -6.89
N ALA A 370 -9.84 4.67 -7.62
CA ALA A 370 -8.58 5.23 -7.14
C ALA A 370 -8.59 6.74 -7.37
N VAL A 371 -8.12 7.49 -6.38
CA VAL A 371 -7.97 8.95 -6.42
C VAL A 371 -6.47 9.25 -6.29
N ALA A 372 -5.99 10.25 -7.01
CA ALA A 372 -4.61 10.70 -6.93
C ALA A 372 -4.53 12.23 -6.95
N GLU A 373 -3.44 12.77 -6.40
CA GLU A 373 -3.12 14.18 -6.44
C GLU A 373 -1.84 14.44 -7.24
N SER A 374 -2.00 15.21 -8.30
CA SER A 374 -0.90 15.70 -9.11
C SER A 374 -0.45 17.08 -8.61
N PRO A 375 0.83 17.31 -8.33
CA PRO A 375 1.37 18.67 -8.23
C PRO A 375 1.07 19.44 -9.53
N ILE A 376 0.36 20.56 -9.44
CA ILE A 376 0.23 21.49 -10.56
C ILE A 376 1.60 22.14 -10.74
N PRO A 377 2.26 21.97 -11.90
CA PRO A 377 3.54 22.60 -12.13
C PRO A 377 3.38 24.12 -11.95
N GLU A 378 4.14 24.69 -11.02
CA GLU A 378 4.25 26.15 -10.91
C GLU A 378 4.49 26.71 -12.32
N PRO A 379 3.69 27.70 -12.78
CA PRO A 379 3.89 28.27 -14.10
C PRO A 379 5.34 28.71 -14.18
N SER A 380 6.10 28.07 -15.08
CA SER A 380 7.55 28.25 -15.14
C SER A 380 7.88 29.74 -15.03
N SER A 381 8.85 30.10 -14.20
CA SER A 381 9.23 31.51 -13.99
C SER A 381 9.55 32.25 -15.30
N LEU A 382 9.88 31.51 -16.37
CA LEU A 382 9.99 31.99 -17.75
C LEU A 382 8.69 32.56 -18.33
N LEU A 383 7.53 31.99 -18.00
CA LEU A 383 6.22 32.51 -18.40
C LEU A 383 5.94 33.86 -17.72
N LEU A 384 6.26 33.97 -16.43
CA LEU A 384 6.15 35.23 -15.66
C LEU A 384 7.14 36.30 -16.18
N LEU A 385 8.37 35.91 -16.52
CA LEU A 385 9.34 36.80 -17.19
C LEU A 385 8.85 37.23 -18.57
N GLY A 386 8.22 36.34 -19.34
CA GLY A 386 7.63 36.66 -20.64
C GLY A 386 6.52 37.71 -20.56
N LEU A 387 5.63 37.59 -19.57
CA LEU A 387 4.60 38.59 -19.29
C LEU A 387 5.18 39.91 -18.75
N GLY A 388 6.21 39.84 -17.90
CA GLY A 388 6.97 41.00 -17.44
C GLY A 388 7.64 41.76 -18.60
N TRP A 389 8.20 41.04 -19.57
CA TRP A 389 8.78 41.66 -20.77
C TRP A 389 7.70 42.27 -21.67
N LEU A 390 6.58 41.59 -21.92
CA LEU A 390 5.48 42.13 -22.73
C LEU A 390 4.88 43.42 -22.13
N SER A 391 4.79 43.50 -20.80
CA SER A 391 4.36 44.73 -20.13
C SER A 391 5.40 45.86 -20.20
N CYS A 392 6.70 45.56 -20.22
CA CYS A 392 7.76 46.55 -20.41
C CYS A 392 7.84 47.12 -21.85
N PHE A 393 7.46 46.33 -22.87
CA PHE A 393 7.52 46.76 -24.27
C PHE A 393 6.19 47.27 -24.85
N GLY A 394 5.08 47.15 -24.11
CA GLY A 394 3.72 47.41 -24.61
C GLY A 394 3.22 48.87 -24.60
N PHE A 395 3.92 49.84 -24.02
CA PHE A 395 3.46 51.25 -23.95
C PHE A 395 4.40 52.26 -24.61
N ARG A 396 4.78 52.03 -25.87
CA ARG A 396 5.11 53.17 -26.75
C ARG A 396 3.81 53.72 -27.33
N ARG A 397 3.20 54.67 -26.63
CA ARG A 397 2.17 55.55 -27.21
C ARG A 397 2.79 56.24 -28.43
N THR A 398 2.32 55.90 -29.62
CA THR A 398 2.57 56.71 -30.81
C THR A 398 1.95 58.09 -30.60
N PRO A 399 2.73 59.18 -30.67
CA PRO A 399 2.16 60.52 -30.64
C PRO A 399 1.25 60.69 -31.86
N ARG A 400 -0.01 61.06 -31.63
CA ARG A 400 -0.90 61.51 -32.71
C ARG A 400 -0.37 62.86 -33.20
N VAL A 401 -0.06 62.92 -34.50
CA VAL A 401 0.23 64.16 -35.24
C VAL A 401 -1.08 64.79 -35.66
#